data_AF-A0A0S7BKZ4-F1
#
_entry.id   AF-A0A0S7BKZ4-F1
#
_cell.length_a   1.000
_cell.length_b   1.000
_cell.length_c   1.000
_cell.angle_alpha   90.00
_cell.angle_beta   90.00
_cell.angle_gamma   90.00
#
_symmetry.space_group_name_H-M   'P 1'
#
loop_
_entity.id
_entity.type
_entity.pdbx_description
1 polymer ?
#
loop_
_entity_poly.entity_id
_entity_poly.type
_entity_poly.pdbx_seq_one_letter_code
_entity_poly.pdbx_strand_id
1 'polypeptide(L)'
;MSESKNSSNCRISRNVLIKAPGLLPMLYTPREIAEDLDVPETTLRDWLNHGAPHSRDESNHIWIDGKQFAAWVESQRNAKKKPTHPLQAGEGFCMRCKSLKSKIRKFTLSKAI
;
A
#
# COMPACT_ATOMS: atom_id res chain seq x y z
N MET A 1 -0.65 13.58 20.10
CA MET A 1 -0.20 12.28 19.57
C MET A 1 -0.81 12.15 18.17
N SER A 2 -0.01 12.40 17.14
CA SER A 2 -0.51 12.76 15.80
C SER A 2 -0.64 11.53 14.92
N GLU A 3 -1.87 11.02 14.75
CA GLU A 3 -2.21 10.06 13.68
C GLU A 3 -2.33 10.80 12.35
N SER A 4 -1.26 10.81 11.56
CA SER A 4 -1.30 11.26 10.17
C SER A 4 -1.58 10.08 9.25
N LYS A 5 -2.85 9.70 9.11
CA LYS A 5 -3.32 8.74 8.08
C LYS A 5 -3.36 9.44 6.72
N ASN A 6 -2.24 9.49 6.01
CA ASN A 6 -2.24 9.86 4.59
C ASN A 6 -2.24 8.58 3.74
N SER A 7 -3.42 8.11 3.40
CA SER A 7 -3.64 6.96 2.50
C SER A 7 -3.36 7.36 1.05
N SER A 8 -2.12 7.72 0.75
CA SER A 8 -1.68 7.89 -0.63
C SER A 8 -1.25 6.52 -1.17
N ASN A 9 -1.72 6.18 -2.37
CA ASN A 9 -1.65 4.85 -2.97
C ASN A 9 -0.20 4.44 -3.26
N CYS A 10 0.47 3.86 -2.27
CA CYS A 10 1.86 3.50 -2.38
C CYS A 10 2.04 2.28 -3.30
N ARG A 11 2.89 2.41 -4.33
CA ARG A 11 3.14 1.34 -5.31
C ARG A 11 4.27 0.43 -4.84
N ILE A 12 3.93 -0.59 -4.07
CA ILE A 12 4.87 -1.66 -3.72
C ILE A 12 5.21 -2.52 -4.95
N SER A 13 6.50 -2.77 -5.16
CA SER A 13 7.01 -3.63 -6.24
C SER A 13 6.80 -5.13 -5.93
N ARG A 14 6.78 -5.98 -6.96
CA ARG A 14 6.60 -7.43 -6.76
C ARG A 14 7.75 -8.04 -5.94
N ASN A 15 8.99 -7.60 -6.15
CA ASN A 15 10.15 -8.10 -5.42
C ASN A 15 9.99 -7.88 -3.92
N VAL A 16 9.51 -6.70 -3.52
CA VAL A 16 9.28 -6.35 -2.11
C VAL A 16 8.20 -7.23 -1.49
N LEU A 17 7.13 -7.57 -2.22
CA LEU A 17 6.10 -8.50 -1.73
C LEU A 17 6.64 -9.91 -1.45
N ILE A 18 7.69 -10.32 -2.18
CA ILE A 18 8.30 -11.64 -2.03
C ILE A 18 9.34 -11.63 -0.89
N LYS A 19 10.15 -10.57 -0.82
CA LYS A 19 11.27 -10.46 0.13
C LYS A 19 10.87 -9.97 1.52
N ALA A 20 9.91 -9.05 1.63
CA ALA A 20 9.54 -8.44 2.91
C ALA A 20 9.07 -9.45 3.98
N PRO A 21 8.31 -10.53 3.66
CA PRO A 21 7.99 -11.56 4.64
C PRO A 21 9.20 -12.31 5.20
N GLY A 22 10.35 -12.26 4.52
CA GLY A 22 11.61 -12.85 4.98
C GLY A 22 12.45 -11.95 5.89
N LEU A 23 12.01 -10.71 6.14
CA LEU A 23 12.68 -9.81 7.09
C LEU A 23 12.57 -10.39 8.51
N LEU A 24 13.69 -10.32 9.24
CA LEU A 24 13.76 -10.82 10.60
C LEU A 24 13.07 -9.82 11.56
N PRO A 25 12.60 -10.28 12.74
CA PRO A 25 11.98 -9.40 13.74
C PRO A 25 13.06 -8.62 14.52
N MET A 26 13.80 -7.75 13.82
CA MET A 26 14.83 -6.89 14.38
C MET A 26 14.66 -5.44 13.90
N LEU A 27 15.38 -4.52 14.52
CA LEU A 27 15.43 -3.12 14.11
C LEU A 27 16.46 -2.96 13.00
N TYR A 28 16.02 -2.35 11.91
CA TYR A 28 16.85 -2.01 10.77
C TYR A 28 16.89 -0.50 10.59
N THR A 29 17.99 -0.02 10.03
CA THR A 29 18.08 1.30 9.44
C THR A 29 17.37 1.33 8.08
N PRO A 30 17.00 2.52 7.57
CA PRO A 30 16.44 2.64 6.23
C PRO A 30 17.35 2.05 5.14
N ARG A 31 18.66 2.21 5.30
CA ARG A 31 19.62 1.71 4.32
C ARG A 31 19.62 0.18 4.24
N GLU A 32 19.64 -0.51 5.39
CA GLU A 32 19.64 -1.97 5.44
C GLU A 32 18.36 -2.56 4.83
N ILE A 33 17.19 -2.00 5.15
CA ILE A 33 15.92 -2.43 4.52
C ILE A 33 15.95 -2.23 3.01
N ALA A 34 16.50 -1.10 2.54
CA ALA A 34 16.59 -0.82 1.11
C ALA A 34 17.47 -1.85 0.39
N GLU A 35 18.61 -2.19 0.98
CA GLU A 35 19.55 -3.20 0.46
C GLU A 35 18.91 -4.60 0.46
N ASP A 36 18.31 -5.05 1.57
CA ASP A 36 17.66 -6.37 1.68
C ASP A 36 16.52 -6.54 0.66
N LEU A 37 15.70 -5.50 0.51
CA LEU A 37 14.56 -5.51 -0.41
C LEU A 37 14.94 -5.24 -1.87
N ASP A 38 16.20 -4.90 -2.15
CA ASP A 38 16.71 -4.50 -3.46
C ASP A 38 15.88 -3.35 -4.07
N VAL A 39 15.75 -2.27 -3.29
CA VAL A 39 15.06 -1.04 -3.70
C VAL A 39 15.91 0.19 -3.40
N PRO A 40 15.76 1.28 -4.17
CA PRO A 40 16.41 2.53 -3.85
C PRO A 40 15.94 3.08 -2.49
N GLU A 41 16.86 3.63 -1.70
CA GLU A 41 16.53 4.23 -0.40
C GLU A 41 15.47 5.36 -0.52
N THR A 42 15.46 6.08 -1.65
CA THR A 42 14.43 7.08 -1.95
C THR A 42 13.03 6.51 -1.96
N THR A 43 12.87 5.28 -2.46
CA THR A 43 11.58 4.58 -2.48
C THR A 43 11.16 4.19 -1.07
N LEU A 44 12.10 3.75 -0.24
CA LEU A 44 11.81 3.45 1.16
C LEU A 44 11.42 4.72 1.93
N ARG A 45 12.12 5.84 1.73
CA ARG A 45 11.77 7.14 2.35
C ARG A 45 10.35 7.59 1.96
N ASP A 46 9.97 7.39 0.70
CA ASP A 46 8.60 7.63 0.24
C ASP A 46 7.58 6.76 1.01
N TRP A 47 7.89 5.48 1.21
CA TRP A 47 7.03 4.58 2.00
C TRP A 47 6.90 5.02 3.46
N LEU A 48 7.97 5.52 4.08
CA LEU A 48 7.93 6.09 5.42
C LEU A 48 6.98 7.30 5.49
N ASN A 49 7.01 8.18 4.49
CA ASN A 49 6.08 9.30 4.37
C ASN A 49 4.62 8.85 4.16
N HIS A 50 4.43 7.67 3.55
CA HIS A 50 3.12 7.03 3.35
C HIS A 50 2.67 6.15 4.53
N GLY A 51 3.32 6.26 5.69
CA GLY A 51 2.90 5.61 6.91
C GLY A 51 3.42 4.18 7.08
N ALA A 52 4.54 3.83 6.43
CA ALA A 52 5.28 2.64 6.82
C ALA A 52 5.78 2.77 8.28
N PRO A 53 5.67 1.69 9.07
CA PRO A 53 5.98 1.71 10.49
C PRO A 53 7.45 2.00 10.71
N HIS A 54 7.73 3.04 11.48
CA HIS A 54 9.07 3.41 11.91
C HIS A 54 8.99 4.13 13.25
N SER A 55 10.11 4.10 13.96
CA SER A 55 10.32 4.86 15.19
C SER A 55 11.52 5.78 15.00
N ARG A 56 11.58 6.85 15.78
CA ARG A 56 12.74 7.73 15.85
C ARG A 56 13.33 7.71 17.24
N ASP A 57 14.66 7.65 17.33
CA ASP A 57 15.35 7.79 18.61
C ASP A 57 15.53 9.27 19.01
N GLU A 58 16.14 9.50 20.18
CA GLU A 58 16.43 10.85 20.70
C GLU A 58 17.40 11.64 19.79
N SER A 59 18.21 10.93 19.00
CA SER A 59 19.13 11.49 18.00
C SER A 59 18.48 11.66 16.62
N ASN A 60 17.17 11.43 16.52
CA ASN A 60 16.38 11.51 15.28
C ASN A 60 16.83 10.51 14.19
N HIS A 61 17.49 9.41 14.54
CA HIS A 61 17.67 8.28 13.63
C HIS A 61 16.38 7.50 13.47
N ILE A 62 16.18 6.95 12.28
CA ILE A 62 14.99 6.18 11.92
C ILE A 62 15.28 4.69 12.11
N TRP A 63 14.39 4.02 12.83
CA TRP A 63 14.42 2.59 13.07
C TRP A 63 13.15 1.93 12.55
N ILE A 64 13.31 0.83 11.82
CA ILE A 64 12.23 0.08 11.19
C ILE A 64 12.23 -1.34 11.77
N ASP A 65 11.14 -1.74 12.41
CA ASP A 65 10.96 -3.13 12.83
C ASP A 65 10.58 -4.00 11.62
N GLY A 66 11.42 -4.99 11.30
CA GLY A 66 11.24 -5.83 10.12
C GLY A 66 9.90 -6.59 10.09
N LYS A 67 9.41 -7.04 11.24
CA LYS A 67 8.13 -7.77 11.36
C LYS A 67 6.94 -6.83 11.14
N GLN A 68 6.97 -5.64 11.72
CA GLN A 68 5.92 -4.63 11.51
C GLN A 68 5.92 -4.15 10.06
N PHE A 69 7.10 -3.94 9.48
CA PHE A 69 7.24 -3.54 8.10
C PHE A 69 6.68 -4.61 7.15
N ALA A 70 7.01 -5.88 7.35
CA ALA A 70 6.46 -6.99 6.57
C ALA A 70 4.92 -7.04 6.63
N ALA A 71 4.34 -6.85 7.82
CA ALA A 71 2.89 -6.78 8.00
C ALA A 71 2.27 -5.59 7.26
N TRP A 72 2.92 -4.43 7.29
CA TRP A 72 2.50 -3.26 6.52
C TRP A 72 2.52 -3.54 5.01
N VAL A 73 3.58 -4.14 4.48
CA VAL A 73 3.69 -4.53 3.07
C VAL A 73 2.54 -5.45 2.63
N GLU A 74 2.20 -6.46 3.43
CA GLU A 74 1.09 -7.37 3.14
C GLU A 74 -0.28 -6.64 3.21
N SER A 75 -0.44 -5.66 4.10
CA SER A 75 -1.66 -4.83 4.16
C SER A 75 -1.88 -4.03 2.87
N GLN A 76 -0.80 -3.48 2.29
CA GLN A 76 -0.84 -2.74 1.02
C GLN A 76 -1.19 -3.66 -0.17
N ARG A 77 -0.78 -4.93 -0.12
CA ARG A 77 -1.21 -5.95 -1.08
C ARG A 77 -2.71 -6.21 -0.98
N ASN A 78 -3.22 -6.35 0.24
CA ASN A 78 -4.63 -6.65 0.49
C ASN A 78 -5.56 -5.48 0.16
N ALA A 79 -5.12 -4.23 0.37
CA ALA A 79 -5.85 -3.04 -0.07
C ALA A 79 -6.11 -2.98 -1.59
N LYS A 80 -5.30 -3.68 -2.39
CA LYS A 80 -5.48 -3.80 -3.85
C LYS A 80 -6.35 -4.97 -4.28
N LYS A 81 -6.66 -5.92 -3.38
CA LYS A 81 -7.56 -7.03 -3.68
C LYS A 81 -8.99 -6.49 -3.83
N LYS A 82 -9.71 -7.02 -4.82
CA LYS A 82 -11.12 -6.66 -5.07
C LYS A 82 -11.95 -6.96 -3.82
N PRO A 83 -13.04 -6.20 -3.57
CA PRO A 83 -13.94 -6.48 -2.48
C PRO A 83 -14.36 -7.95 -2.50
N THR A 84 -14.20 -8.61 -1.35
CA THR A 84 -14.41 -10.05 -1.17
C THR A 84 -15.89 -10.43 -1.11
N HIS A 85 -16.81 -9.45 -1.07
CA HIS A 85 -18.22 -9.74 -1.09
C HIS A 85 -18.71 -10.04 -2.51
N PRO A 86 -19.60 -11.04 -2.69
CA PRO A 86 -20.26 -11.26 -3.97
C PRO A 86 -21.06 -10.01 -4.34
N LEU A 87 -20.98 -9.60 -5.60
CA LEU A 87 -21.72 -8.43 -6.11
C LEU A 87 -23.20 -8.60 -5.78
N GLN A 88 -23.80 -7.59 -5.16
CA GLN A 88 -25.24 -7.60 -4.92
C GLN A 88 -25.99 -7.37 -6.24
N ALA A 89 -27.26 -7.80 -6.29
CA ALA A 89 -28.12 -7.58 -7.46
C ALA A 89 -28.21 -6.07 -7.76
N GLY A 90 -27.75 -5.66 -8.95
CA GLY A 90 -27.73 -4.26 -9.39
C GLY A 90 -26.38 -3.53 -9.22
N GLU A 91 -25.35 -4.22 -8.75
CA GLU A 91 -23.99 -3.71 -8.69
C GLU A 91 -23.15 -4.20 -9.88
N GLY A 92 -22.33 -3.31 -10.43
CA GLY A 92 -21.36 -3.64 -11.47
C GLY A 92 -19.94 -3.38 -10.98
N PHE A 93 -19.02 -4.30 -11.24
CA PHE A 93 -17.60 -4.07 -11.01
C PHE A 93 -16.99 -3.39 -12.23
N CYS A 94 -16.51 -2.15 -12.06
CA CYS A 94 -15.85 -1.44 -13.15
C CYS A 94 -14.41 -1.95 -13.31
N MET A 95 -14.10 -2.62 -14.43
CA MET A 95 -12.74 -3.13 -14.71
C MET A 95 -11.69 -2.02 -14.92
N ARG A 96 -12.13 -0.78 -15.21
CA ARG A 96 -11.27 0.39 -15.41
C ARG A 96 -10.93 1.10 -14.09
N CYS A 97 -11.94 1.35 -13.25
CA CYS A 97 -11.77 2.03 -11.96
C CYS A 97 -11.50 1.07 -10.80
N LYS A 98 -11.55 -0.26 -11.05
CA LYS A 98 -11.38 -1.35 -10.07
C LYS A 98 -12.20 -1.16 -8.78
N SER A 99 -13.35 -0.50 -8.90
CA SER A 99 -14.26 -0.18 -7.80
C SER A 99 -15.66 -0.68 -8.11
N LEU A 100 -16.40 -0.99 -7.06
CA LEU A 100 -17.82 -1.31 -7.15
C LEU A 100 -18.60 -0.04 -7.45
N LYS A 101 -19.51 -0.12 -8.41
CA LYS A 101 -20.42 0.96 -8.75
C LYS A 101 -21.84 0.41 -8.63
N SER A 102 -22.59 0.94 -7.68
CA SER A 102 -24.03 0.73 -7.58
C SER A 102 -24.71 1.70 -8.56
N LYS A 103 -25.54 1.17 -9.47
CA LYS A 103 -26.16 1.81 -10.64
C LYS A 103 -25.24 2.00 -11.86
N ILE A 104 -25.38 1.09 -12.83
CA ILE A 104 -25.10 1.39 -14.24
C ILE A 104 -26.15 2.42 -14.67
N ARG A 105 -25.84 3.72 -14.54
CA ARG A 105 -26.63 4.76 -15.23
C ARG A 105 -26.58 4.41 -16.71
N LYS A 106 -27.75 4.14 -17.31
CA LYS A 106 -27.92 4.00 -18.76
C LYS A 106 -27.16 5.16 -19.41
N PHE A 107 -26.12 4.84 -20.17
CA PHE A 107 -25.48 5.79 -21.07
C PHE A 107 -26.54 6.15 -22.12
N THR A 108 -27.30 7.22 -21.89
CA THR A 108 -28.08 7.83 -22.96
C THR A 108 -27.06 8.48 -23.89
N LEU A 109 -26.76 7.80 -25.00
CA LEU A 109 -26.22 8.45 -26.18
C LEU A 109 -27.25 9.50 -26.63
N SER A 110 -27.11 10.73 -26.15
CA SER A 110 -27.74 11.87 -26.81
C SER A 110 -26.94 12.13 -28.08
N LYS A 111 -27.49 11.59 -29.18
CA LYS A 111 -27.03 11.79 -30.55
C LYS A 111 -27.10 13.29 -30.84
N ALA A 112 -25.94 13.87 -31.16
CA ALA A 112 -25.84 15.19 -31.75
C ALA A 112 -26.55 15.20 -33.10
N ILE A 113 -27.53 16.10 -33.25
CA ILE A 113 -27.94 16.76 -34.50
C ILE A 113 -28.40 18.16 -34.10
#